data_AF-A0A955V1F3-F1
#
_entry.id   AF-A0A955V1F3-F1
#
_cell.length_a   1.000
_cell.length_b   1.000
_cell.length_c   1.000
_cell.angle_alpha   90.00
_cell.angle_beta   90.00
_cell.angle_gamma   90.00
#
_symmetry.space_group_name_H-M   'P 1'
#
loop_
_entity.id
_entity.type
_entity.pdbx_description
1 polymer ?
#
loop_
_entity_poly.entity_id
_entity_poly.type
_entity_poly.pdbx_seq_one_letter_code
_entity_poly.pdbx_strand_id
1 'polypeptide(L)'
;LHERLATLLEYQGKVDDAMRHYEEAIGLDSSLGESKNNLAYLIAEKGGDLDRALDLAQEAKALLPDNPSAADTLGWVLFKRGIPSAAIGYLREAVAGFGAEDDRLGIVRYHLAQAYEANEQPDKALETLEEALTAAQRGASKGREPSWLADVRTMAERLRKS
;
A
#
# COMPACT_ATOMS: atom_id res chain seq x y z
N LEU A 1 4.56 23.23 -5.72
CA LEU A 1 5.90 22.87 -6.27
C LEU A 1 6.48 21.66 -5.54
N HIS A 2 6.47 21.67 -4.20
CA HIS A 2 7.00 20.59 -3.36
C HIS A 2 6.36 19.21 -3.63
N GLU A 3 5.03 19.12 -3.75
CA GLU A 3 4.33 17.87 -4.09
C GLU A 3 4.85 17.22 -5.39
N ARG A 4 4.81 17.94 -6.52
CA ARG A 4 5.27 17.41 -7.81
C ARG A 4 6.74 16.99 -7.79
N LEU A 5 7.56 17.71 -7.02
CA LEU A 5 8.96 17.36 -6.84
C LEU A 5 9.12 16.09 -5.99
N ALA A 6 8.34 15.94 -4.92
CA ALA A 6 8.33 14.74 -4.09
C ALA A 6 8.01 13.49 -4.91
N THR A 7 6.95 13.52 -5.72
CA THR A 7 6.58 12.41 -6.60
C THR A 7 7.67 12.07 -7.62
N LEU A 8 8.35 13.08 -8.18
CA LEU A 8 9.47 12.85 -9.10
C LEU A 8 10.68 12.19 -8.40
N LEU A 9 10.99 12.63 -7.18
CA LEU A 9 12.08 12.08 -6.38
C LEU A 9 11.80 10.64 -5.94
N GLU A 10 10.55 10.36 -5.58
CA GLU A 10 10.06 9.01 -5.27
C GLU A 10 10.26 8.08 -6.48
N TYR A 11 9.86 8.51 -7.68
CA TYR A 11 10.10 7.76 -8.91
C TYR A 11 11.60 7.52 -9.20
N GLN A 12 12.47 8.42 -8.76
CA GLN A 12 13.92 8.27 -8.84
C GLN A 12 14.52 7.40 -7.72
N GLY A 13 13.70 6.88 -6.79
CA GLY A 13 14.16 6.12 -5.63
C GLY A 13 14.82 6.98 -4.55
N LYS A 14 14.75 8.31 -4.64
CA LYS A 14 15.27 9.25 -3.63
C LYS A 14 14.23 9.46 -2.53
N VAL A 15 13.93 8.39 -1.82
CA VAL A 15 12.84 8.31 -0.84
C VAL A 15 12.97 9.38 0.24
N ASP A 16 14.17 9.60 0.78
CA ASP A 16 14.37 10.58 1.86
C ASP A 16 14.13 12.02 1.41
N ASP A 17 14.55 12.35 0.20
CA ASP A 17 14.27 13.66 -0.39
C ASP A 17 12.78 13.83 -0.70
N ALA A 18 12.12 12.77 -1.19
CA ALA A 18 10.68 12.78 -1.45
C ALA A 18 9.89 13.02 -0.16
N MET A 19 10.21 12.30 0.91
CA MET A 19 9.58 12.47 2.23
C MET A 19 9.70 13.91 2.73
N ARG A 20 10.90 14.51 2.67
CA ARG A 20 11.10 15.92 3.07
C ARG A 20 10.24 16.88 2.25
N HIS A 21 10.10 16.65 0.95
CA HIS A 21 9.27 17.51 0.11
C HIS A 21 7.76 17.29 0.31
N TYR A 22 7.31 16.07 0.62
CA TYR A 22 5.93 15.87 1.06
C TYR A 22 5.65 16.60 2.38
N GLU A 23 6.57 16.56 3.35
CA GLU A 23 6.46 17.32 4.60
C GLU A 23 6.36 18.83 4.37
N GLU A 24 7.24 19.38 3.53
CA GLU A 24 7.19 20.80 3.16
C GLU A 24 5.85 21.16 2.47
N ALA A 25 5.35 20.31 1.58
CA ALA A 25 4.06 20.52 0.92
C ALA A 25 2.90 20.56 1.93
N ILE A 26 2.86 19.59 2.85
CA ILE A 26 1.82 19.49 3.89
C ILE A 26 1.88 20.68 4.86
N GLY A 27 3.10 21.16 5.18
CA GLY A 27 3.28 22.34 6.02
C GLY A 27 2.78 23.64 5.38
N LEU A 28 2.78 23.71 4.03
CA LEU A 28 2.24 24.83 3.27
C LEU A 28 0.72 24.72 3.07
N ASP A 29 0.21 23.51 2.87
CA ASP A 29 -1.21 23.23 2.70
C ASP A 29 -1.59 21.89 3.33
N SER A 30 -2.28 21.96 4.47
CA SER A 30 -2.71 20.79 5.22
C SER A 30 -3.89 20.05 4.59
N SER A 31 -4.47 20.54 3.49
CA SER A 31 -5.58 19.86 2.78
C SER A 31 -5.10 18.86 1.73
N LEU A 32 -3.78 18.74 1.51
CA LEU A 32 -3.17 17.85 0.53
C LEU A 32 -3.24 16.37 0.96
N GLY A 33 -4.42 15.76 0.83
CA GLY A 33 -4.69 14.36 1.20
C GLY A 33 -3.76 13.36 0.51
N GLU A 34 -3.47 13.54 -0.78
CA GLU A 34 -2.55 12.65 -1.53
C GLU A 34 -1.11 12.75 -1.02
N SER A 35 -0.65 13.94 -0.65
CA SER A 35 0.70 14.11 -0.07
C SER A 35 0.80 13.43 1.30
N LYS A 36 -0.24 13.54 2.14
CA LYS A 36 -0.31 12.83 3.43
C LYS A 36 -0.31 11.32 3.24
N ASN A 37 -1.11 10.83 2.28
CA ASN A 37 -1.14 9.42 1.90
C ASN A 37 0.26 8.91 1.51
N ASN A 38 0.92 9.58 0.58
CA ASN A 38 2.21 9.13 0.07
C ASN A 38 3.29 9.20 1.15
N LEU A 39 3.30 10.25 1.98
CA LEU A 39 4.23 10.33 3.11
C LEU A 39 4.00 9.22 4.13
N ALA A 40 2.74 8.93 4.50
CA ALA A 40 2.41 7.84 5.41
C ALA A 40 2.89 6.48 4.89
N TYR A 41 2.64 6.20 3.60
CA TYR A 41 3.11 4.98 2.94
C TYR A 41 4.63 4.86 3.00
N LEU A 42 5.38 5.91 2.63
CA LEU A 42 6.84 5.88 2.63
C LEU A 42 7.43 5.72 4.04
N ILE A 43 6.82 6.33 5.07
CA ILE A 43 7.25 6.14 6.46
C ILE A 43 7.06 4.67 6.87
N ALA A 44 5.90 4.08 6.55
CA ALA A 44 5.60 2.70 6.87
C ALA A 44 6.51 1.70 6.15
N GLU A 45 6.80 1.94 4.87
CA GLU A 45 7.69 1.10 4.06
C GLU A 45 9.14 1.14 4.54
N LYS A 46 9.62 2.31 4.96
CA LYS A 46 10.97 2.45 5.53
C LYS A 46 11.09 1.89 6.96
N GLY A 47 9.97 1.53 7.60
CA GLY A 47 9.95 1.15 9.01
C GLY A 47 10.29 2.33 9.94
N GLY A 48 9.87 3.54 9.56
CA GLY A 48 10.06 4.75 10.35
C GLY A 48 9.07 4.88 11.52
N ASP A 49 8.73 6.12 11.87
CA ASP A 49 7.76 6.42 12.94
C ASP A 49 6.33 6.04 12.50
N LEU A 50 5.90 4.83 12.90
CA LEU A 50 4.61 4.29 12.51
C LEU A 50 3.41 4.99 13.18
N ASP A 51 3.61 5.66 14.30
CA ASP A 51 2.54 6.44 14.93
C ASP A 51 2.26 7.70 14.10
N ARG A 52 3.31 8.38 13.66
CA ARG A 52 3.19 9.50 12.71
C ARG A 52 2.60 9.05 11.36
N ALA A 53 2.99 7.89 10.86
CA ALA A 53 2.42 7.34 9.63
C ALA A 53 0.91 7.10 9.78
N LEU A 54 0.48 6.66 10.97
CA LEU A 54 -0.94 6.40 11.24
C LEU A 54 -1.75 7.69 11.23
N ASP A 55 -1.27 8.73 11.92
CA ASP A 55 -1.93 10.03 11.96
C ASP A 55 -2.12 10.58 10.54
N LEU A 56 -1.05 10.57 9.73
CA LEU A 56 -1.09 11.01 8.34
C LEU A 56 -2.04 10.17 7.47
N ALA A 57 -2.05 8.85 7.63
CA ALA A 57 -2.94 7.97 6.88
C ALA A 57 -4.42 8.17 7.26
N GLN A 58 -4.71 8.40 8.54
CA GLN A 58 -6.06 8.71 9.02
C GLN A 58 -6.55 10.05 8.47
N GLU A 59 -5.71 11.09 8.50
CA GLU A 59 -6.01 12.39 7.91
C GLU A 59 -6.21 12.29 6.39
N ALA A 60 -5.36 11.53 5.70
CA ALA A 60 -5.50 11.28 4.27
C ALA A 60 -6.84 10.60 3.95
N LYS A 61 -7.23 9.57 4.72
CA LYS A 61 -8.51 8.88 4.57
C LYS A 61 -9.71 9.78 4.85
N ALA A 62 -9.60 10.70 5.82
CA ALA A 62 -10.64 11.68 6.10
C ALA A 62 -10.82 12.70 4.97
N LEU A 63 -9.73 13.14 4.33
CA LEU A 63 -9.75 14.05 3.19
C LEU A 63 -10.18 13.37 1.88
N LEU A 64 -9.90 12.06 1.76
CA LEU A 64 -10.14 11.27 0.56
C LEU A 64 -10.98 10.02 0.88
N PRO A 65 -12.24 10.17 1.34
CA PRO A 65 -13.04 9.07 1.85
C PRO A 65 -13.32 7.98 0.80
N ASP A 66 -13.39 8.34 -0.48
CA ASP A 66 -13.68 7.39 -1.56
C ASP A 66 -12.43 6.95 -2.33
N ASN A 67 -11.22 7.37 -1.91
CA ASN A 67 -9.99 7.01 -2.58
C ASN A 67 -9.47 5.65 -2.06
N PRO A 68 -9.41 4.61 -2.91
CA PRO A 68 -8.95 3.28 -2.48
C PRO A 68 -7.47 3.26 -2.09
N SER A 69 -6.63 4.18 -2.58
CA SER A 69 -5.21 4.28 -2.18
C SER A 69 -5.06 4.79 -0.74
N ALA A 70 -5.98 5.65 -0.29
CA ALA A 70 -6.02 6.12 1.10
C ALA A 70 -6.43 4.98 2.06
N ALA A 71 -7.37 4.14 1.64
CA ALA A 71 -7.72 2.93 2.38
C ALA A 71 -6.55 1.92 2.41
N ASP A 72 -5.87 1.69 1.28
CA ASP A 72 -4.70 0.81 1.20
C ASP A 72 -3.60 1.26 2.16
N THR A 73 -3.22 2.53 2.10
CA THR A 73 -2.16 3.09 2.95
C THR A 73 -2.50 2.99 4.44
N LEU A 74 -3.73 3.32 4.84
CA LEU A 74 -4.15 3.18 6.23
C LEU A 74 -4.11 1.73 6.69
N GLY A 75 -4.59 0.80 5.87
CA GLY A 75 -4.51 -0.63 6.11
C GLY A 75 -3.05 -1.10 6.25
N TRP A 76 -2.18 -0.64 5.37
CA TRP A 76 -0.76 -0.99 5.38
C TRP A 76 -0.03 -0.49 6.61
N VAL A 77 -0.26 0.75 7.02
CA VAL A 77 0.29 1.32 8.26
C VAL A 77 -0.16 0.51 9.48
N LEU A 78 -1.46 0.15 9.56
CA LEU A 78 -1.98 -0.67 10.65
C LEU A 78 -1.34 -2.06 10.69
N PHE A 79 -1.13 -2.67 9.52
CA PHE A 79 -0.42 -3.94 9.42
C PHE A 79 1.02 -3.83 9.93
N LYS A 80 1.78 -2.81 9.49
CA LYS A 80 3.15 -2.56 9.95
C LYS A 80 3.23 -2.28 11.45
N ARG A 81 2.18 -1.69 12.04
CA ARG A 81 2.04 -1.51 13.50
C ARG A 81 1.69 -2.79 14.26
N GLY A 82 1.55 -3.93 13.58
CA GLY A 82 1.22 -5.21 14.21
C GLY A 82 -0.26 -5.36 14.57
N ILE A 83 -1.15 -4.64 13.87
CA ILE A 83 -2.60 -4.70 14.08
C ILE A 83 -3.29 -5.26 12.82
N PRO A 84 -3.02 -6.52 12.44
CA PRO A 84 -3.49 -7.07 11.17
C PRO A 84 -5.02 -7.20 11.09
N SER A 85 -5.69 -7.42 12.23
CA SER A 85 -7.16 -7.49 12.30
C SER A 85 -7.83 -6.19 11.84
N ALA A 86 -7.30 -5.03 12.23
CA ALA A 86 -7.78 -3.72 11.81
C ALA A 86 -7.39 -3.42 10.34
N ALA A 87 -6.19 -3.84 9.93
CA ALA A 87 -5.69 -3.65 8.57
C ALA A 87 -6.59 -4.30 7.51
N ILE A 88 -7.06 -5.53 7.76
CA ILE A 88 -7.89 -6.30 6.82
C ILE A 88 -9.13 -5.52 6.37
N GLY A 89 -9.78 -4.78 7.27
CA GLY A 89 -10.98 -4.01 6.92
C GLY A 89 -10.70 -2.98 5.82
N TYR A 90 -9.67 -2.15 6.03
CA TYR A 90 -9.28 -1.11 5.08
C TYR A 90 -8.65 -1.66 3.80
N LEU A 91 -7.87 -2.74 3.88
CA LEU A 91 -7.28 -3.38 2.70
C LEU A 91 -8.35 -4.03 1.81
N ARG A 92 -9.40 -4.62 2.41
CA ARG A 92 -10.56 -5.11 1.66
C ARG A 92 -11.34 -3.98 0.99
N GLU A 93 -11.52 -2.87 1.68
CA GLU A 93 -12.14 -1.66 1.12
C GLU A 93 -11.33 -1.15 -0.09
N ALA A 94 -10.00 -1.08 0.04
CA ALA A 94 -9.11 -0.69 -1.05
C ALA A 94 -9.27 -1.61 -2.27
N VAL A 95 -9.17 -2.93 -2.08
CA VAL A 95 -9.37 -3.93 -3.15
C VAL A 95 -10.71 -3.75 -3.86
N ALA A 96 -11.79 -3.46 -3.12
CA ALA A 96 -13.12 -3.27 -3.69
C ALA A 96 -13.26 -1.94 -4.47
N GLY A 97 -12.50 -0.91 -4.10
CA GLY A 97 -12.53 0.40 -4.75
C GLY A 97 -11.66 0.52 -6.01
N PHE A 98 -10.66 -0.35 -6.17
CA PHE A 98 -9.85 -0.40 -7.39
C PHE A 98 -10.60 -1.08 -8.54
N GLY A 99 -10.41 -0.56 -9.76
CA GLY A 99 -10.89 -1.22 -10.97
C GLY A 99 -10.13 -2.53 -11.22
N ALA A 100 -10.78 -3.51 -11.85
CA ALA A 100 -10.19 -4.83 -12.11
C ALA A 100 -8.89 -4.79 -12.94
N GLU A 101 -8.71 -3.73 -13.73
CA GLU A 101 -7.56 -3.50 -14.61
C GLU A 101 -6.57 -2.45 -14.04
N ASP A 102 -6.77 -1.97 -12.80
CA ASP A 102 -5.83 -1.04 -12.17
C ASP A 102 -4.52 -1.78 -11.83
N ASP A 103 -3.40 -1.27 -12.33
CA ASP A 103 -2.08 -1.90 -12.17
C ASP A 103 -1.65 -1.99 -10.68
N ARG A 104 -2.25 -1.18 -9.79
CA ARG A 104 -1.98 -1.21 -8.34
C ARG A 104 -2.73 -2.33 -7.61
N LEU A 105 -3.78 -2.90 -8.21
CA LEU A 105 -4.60 -3.91 -7.55
C LEU A 105 -3.78 -5.13 -7.09
N GLY A 106 -2.73 -5.48 -7.82
CA GLY A 106 -1.84 -6.58 -7.48
C GLY A 106 -1.08 -6.37 -6.16
N ILE A 107 -0.50 -5.17 -5.95
CA ILE A 107 0.22 -4.85 -4.71
C ILE A 107 -0.73 -4.72 -3.52
N VAL A 108 -1.92 -4.14 -3.72
CA VAL A 108 -2.93 -3.99 -2.66
C VAL A 108 -3.45 -5.35 -2.20
N ARG A 109 -3.67 -6.29 -3.14
CA ARG A 109 -3.98 -7.69 -2.80
C ARG A 109 -2.84 -8.36 -2.04
N TYR A 110 -1.58 -8.05 -2.37
CA TYR A 110 -0.45 -8.57 -1.63
C TYR A 110 -0.43 -8.06 -0.18
N HIS A 111 -0.64 -6.76 0.06
CA HIS A 111 -0.79 -6.22 1.41
C HIS A 111 -1.92 -6.94 2.18
N LEU A 112 -3.07 -7.17 1.54
CA LEU A 112 -4.19 -7.88 2.14
C LEU A 112 -3.84 -9.33 2.50
N ALA A 113 -3.13 -10.04 1.62
CA ALA A 113 -2.68 -11.40 1.89
C ALA A 113 -1.72 -11.46 3.09
N GLN A 114 -0.79 -10.51 3.20
CA GLN A 114 0.11 -10.40 4.35
C GLN A 114 -0.68 -10.17 5.65
N ALA A 115 -1.68 -9.29 5.62
CA ALA A 115 -2.53 -9.05 6.76
C ALA A 115 -3.38 -10.27 7.15
N TYR A 116 -3.91 -11.03 6.17
CA TYR A 116 -4.61 -12.28 6.44
C TYR A 116 -3.71 -13.32 7.09
N GLU A 117 -2.50 -13.50 6.57
CA GLU A 117 -1.54 -14.44 7.15
C GLU A 117 -1.19 -14.06 8.60
N ALA A 118 -0.83 -12.80 8.84
CA ALA A 118 -0.52 -12.33 10.18
C ALA A 118 -1.70 -12.41 11.16
N ASN A 119 -2.92 -12.49 10.63
CA ASN A 119 -4.14 -12.73 11.40
C ASN A 119 -4.58 -14.20 11.36
N GLU A 120 -3.65 -15.14 11.17
CA GLU A 120 -3.86 -16.58 11.23
C GLU A 120 -4.97 -17.10 10.28
N GLN A 121 -5.11 -16.45 9.12
CA GLN A 121 -6.06 -16.84 8.06
C GLN A 121 -5.32 -17.25 6.77
N PRO A 122 -4.54 -18.34 6.78
CA PRO A 122 -3.70 -18.75 5.65
C PRO A 122 -4.49 -19.08 4.39
N ASP A 123 -5.71 -19.64 4.52
CA ASP A 123 -6.56 -19.96 3.37
C ASP A 123 -6.95 -18.71 2.58
N LYS A 124 -7.38 -17.65 3.29
CA LYS A 124 -7.72 -16.36 2.67
C LYS A 124 -6.49 -15.66 2.11
N ALA A 125 -5.35 -15.78 2.78
CA ALA A 125 -4.09 -15.26 2.28
C ALA A 125 -3.74 -15.92 0.95
N LEU A 126 -3.81 -17.25 0.85
CA LEU A 126 -3.53 -17.99 -0.37
C LEU A 126 -4.48 -17.63 -1.51
N GLU A 127 -5.80 -17.61 -1.25
CA GLU A 127 -6.80 -17.17 -2.23
C GLU A 127 -6.47 -15.77 -2.79
N THR A 128 -6.16 -14.83 -1.89
CA THR A 128 -5.84 -13.44 -2.26
C THR A 128 -4.53 -13.35 -3.08
N LEU A 129 -3.51 -14.16 -2.77
CA LEU A 129 -2.26 -14.22 -3.54
C LEU A 129 -2.50 -14.77 -4.95
N GLU A 130 -3.36 -15.76 -5.10
CA GLU A 130 -3.70 -16.33 -6.40
C GLU A 130 -4.41 -15.30 -7.31
N GLU A 131 -5.27 -14.47 -6.72
CA GLU A 131 -5.84 -13.32 -7.42
C GLU A 131 -4.78 -12.28 -7.81
N ALA A 132 -3.82 -11.98 -6.92
CA ALA A 132 -2.72 -11.06 -7.20
C ALA A 132 -1.85 -11.55 -8.36
N LEU A 133 -1.50 -12.85 -8.37
CA LEU A 133 -0.75 -13.49 -9.45
C LEU A 133 -1.50 -13.43 -10.78
N THR A 134 -2.81 -13.66 -10.77
CA THR A 134 -3.65 -13.61 -11.97
C THR A 134 -3.70 -12.20 -12.55
N ALA A 135 -3.84 -11.18 -11.70
CA ALA A 135 -3.79 -9.78 -12.12
C ALA A 135 -2.40 -9.42 -12.70
N ALA A 136 -1.33 -9.86 -12.04
CA ALA A 136 0.04 -9.63 -12.51
C ALA A 136 0.31 -10.23 -13.90
N GLN A 137 -0.18 -11.44 -14.16
CA GLN A 137 -0.01 -12.11 -15.46
C GLN A 137 -0.72 -11.36 -16.59
N ARG A 138 -1.88 -10.75 -16.32
CA ARG A 138 -2.58 -9.90 -17.30
C ARG A 138 -1.79 -8.62 -17.56
N GLY A 139 -1.29 -7.95 -16.52
CA GLY A 139 -0.51 -6.71 -16.62
C GLY A 139 0.90 -6.88 -17.23
N ALA A 140 1.58 -8.00 -16.97
CA ALA A 140 2.94 -8.29 -17.45
C ALA A 140 3.04 -8.38 -18.98
N SER A 141 1.91 -8.55 -19.69
CA SER A 141 1.82 -8.37 -21.14
C SER A 141 2.27 -6.99 -21.64
N LYS A 142 2.42 -6.01 -20.72
CA LYS A 142 2.84 -4.62 -20.98
C LYS A 142 4.34 -4.32 -20.74
N GLY A 143 5.18 -5.31 -20.39
CA GLY A 143 6.64 -5.22 -20.57
C GLY A 143 7.55 -4.95 -19.37
N ARG A 144 7.08 -5.03 -18.11
CA ARG A 144 7.96 -5.13 -16.93
C ARG A 144 7.30 -5.89 -15.79
N GLU A 145 8.02 -6.83 -15.17
CA GLU A 145 7.53 -7.61 -14.03
C GLU A 145 7.52 -6.75 -12.75
N PRO A 146 6.41 -6.71 -11.99
CA PRO A 146 6.37 -5.93 -10.74
C PRO A 146 7.35 -6.48 -9.70
N SER A 147 7.98 -5.60 -8.91
CA SER A 147 8.98 -5.98 -7.90
C SER A 147 8.43 -6.93 -6.83
N TRP A 148 7.16 -6.79 -6.47
CA TRP A 148 6.47 -7.62 -5.48
C TRP A 148 6.13 -9.03 -5.99
N LEU A 149 6.25 -9.31 -7.29
CA LEU A 149 5.74 -10.56 -7.86
C LEU A 149 6.53 -11.78 -7.40
N ALA A 150 7.84 -11.64 -7.18
CA ALA A 150 8.68 -12.71 -6.64
C ALA A 150 8.23 -13.11 -5.22
N ASP A 151 7.99 -12.11 -4.36
CA ASP A 151 7.59 -12.33 -2.97
C ASP A 151 6.19 -12.98 -2.89
N VAL A 152 5.25 -12.54 -3.73
CA VAL A 152 3.93 -13.16 -3.85
C VAL A 152 4.03 -14.65 -4.23
N ARG A 153 4.88 -15.00 -5.20
CA ARG A 153 5.09 -16.41 -5.60
C ARG A 153 5.65 -17.23 -4.44
N THR A 154 6.69 -16.73 -3.78
CA THR A 154 7.31 -17.41 -2.63
C THR A 154 6.32 -17.61 -1.49
N MET A 155 5.52 -16.60 -1.16
CA MET A 155 4.51 -16.70 -0.11
C MET A 155 3.43 -17.72 -0.47
N ALA A 156 2.91 -17.70 -1.69
CA ALA A 156 1.88 -18.64 -2.13
C ALA A 156 2.39 -20.09 -2.13
N GLU A 157 3.62 -20.33 -2.58
CA GLU A 157 4.24 -21.66 -2.54
C GLU A 157 4.42 -22.19 -1.12
N ARG A 158 4.76 -21.31 -0.16
CA ARG A 158 4.88 -21.68 1.25
C ARG A 158 3.53 -22.07 1.83
N LEU A 159 2.49 -21.26 1.61
CA LEU A 159 1.14 -21.51 2.13
C LEU A 159 0.49 -22.77 1.53
N ARG A 160 0.84 -23.17 0.30
CA ARG A 160 0.35 -24.43 -0.29
C ARG A 160 0.94 -25.69 0.36
N LYS A 161 2.06 -25.56 1.07
CA LYS A 161 2.80 -26.68 1.67
C LYS A 161 2.57 -26.84 3.17
N SER A 162 1.97 -25.83 3.82
CA SER A 162 1.54 -25.88 5.22
C SER A 162 0.22 -26.60 5.37
#